data_AF-X1JT55-F1
#
_entry.id   AF-X1JT55-F1
#
_cell.length_a   1.000
_cell.length_b   1.000
_cell.length_c   1.000
_cell.angle_alpha   90.00
_cell.angle_beta   90.00
_cell.angle_gamma   90.00
#
_symmetry.space_group_name_H-M   'P 1'
#
loop_
_entity.id
_entity.type
_entity.pdbx_description
1 polymer ?
#
loop_
_entity_poly.entity_id
_entity_poly.type
_entity_poly.pdbx_seq_one_letter_code
_entity_poly.pdbx_strand_id
1 'polypeptide(L)' 'MVKQAFDTWKCHICGEERPDSKISVLTKPLIINGQVCGEQNIRYCNDNQVCIEGAKEFSFFKDSS' A
#
# COMPACT_ATOMS: atom_id res chain seq x y z
N MET A 1 12.81 17.24 25.03
CA MET A 1 12.27 17.54 23.69
C MET A 1 12.32 16.24 22.90
N VAL A 2 11.19 15.52 22.76
CA VAL A 2 11.20 14.28 21.97
C VAL A 2 11.08 14.70 20.51
N LYS A 3 12.18 14.61 19.75
CA LYS A 3 12.11 14.66 18.29
C LYS A 3 11.30 13.43 17.87
N GLN A 4 10.00 13.56 17.68
CA GLN A 4 9.27 12.58 16.86
C GLN A 4 9.89 12.69 15.47
N ALA A 5 10.72 11.71 15.11
CA ALA A 5 10.90 11.42 13.71
C ALA A 5 9.48 11.15 13.19
N PHE A 6 8.98 12.00 12.29
CA PHE A 6 7.76 11.66 11.58
C PHE A 6 8.10 10.41 10.79
N ASP A 7 7.62 9.25 11.25
CA ASP A 7 7.84 8.00 10.51
C ASP A 7 7.28 8.22 9.11
N THR A 8 8.18 8.13 8.13
CA THR A 8 7.81 8.23 6.73
C THR A 8 7.68 6.82 6.16
N TRP A 9 6.66 6.61 5.35
CA TRP A 9 6.44 5.36 4.67
C TRP A 9 6.43 5.57 3.16
N LYS A 10 6.97 4.58 2.46
CA LYS A 10 6.91 4.52 1.00
C LYS A 10 5.51 4.12 0.53
N CYS A 11 4.93 4.92 -0.35
CA CYS A 11 3.75 4.57 -1.13
C CYS A 11 4.11 3.47 -2.14
N HIS A 12 3.36 2.38 -2.16
CA HIS A 12 3.56 1.28 -3.12
C HIS A 12 3.11 1.62 -4.54
N ILE A 13 2.32 2.69 -4.71
CA ILE A 13 1.77 3.08 -6.01
C ILE A 13 2.69 4.07 -6.74
N CYS A 14 2.98 5.21 -6.13
CA CYS A 14 3.86 6.23 -6.74
C CYS A 14 5.33 6.10 -6.34
N GLY A 15 5.66 5.32 -5.29
CA GLY A 15 7.03 5.14 -4.83
C GLY A 15 7.58 6.26 -3.93
N GLU A 16 6.85 7.32 -3.68
CA GLU A 16 7.29 8.44 -2.81
C GLU A 16 7.32 8.05 -1.33
N GLU A 17 8.29 8.58 -0.58
CA GLU A 17 8.29 8.55 0.88
C GLU A 17 7.45 9.72 1.42
N ARG A 18 6.47 9.40 2.26
CA ARG A 18 5.49 10.37 2.77
C ARG A 18 5.31 10.19 4.28
N PRO A 19 4.96 11.25 5.02
CA PRO A 19 4.64 11.13 6.44
C PRO A 19 3.52 10.12 6.68
N ASP A 20 3.54 9.44 7.83
CA ASP A 20 2.49 8.50 8.24
C ASP A 20 1.07 9.06 8.08
N SER A 21 0.85 10.33 8.43
CA SER A 21 -0.44 11.02 8.27
C SER A 21 -0.95 11.10 6.82
N LYS A 22 -0.07 10.92 5.84
CA LYS A 22 -0.37 10.94 4.40
C LYS A 22 -0.45 9.56 3.77
N ILE A 23 -0.31 8.51 4.57
CA ILE A 23 -0.33 7.13 4.11
C ILE A 23 -1.53 6.42 4.72
N SER A 24 -2.23 5.65 3.88
CA SER A 24 -3.22 4.68 4.33
C SER A 24 -2.79 3.28 3.89
N VAL A 25 -3.30 2.26 4.59
CA VAL A 25 -3.07 0.84 4.26
C VAL A 25 -4.39 0.24 3.80
N LEU A 26 -4.40 -0.33 2.60
CA LEU A 26 -5.47 -1.19 2.11
C LEU A 26 -5.05 -2.65 2.28
N THR A 27 -5.78 -3.38 3.12
CA THR A 27 -5.59 -4.82 3.31
C THR A 27 -6.55 -5.56 2.38
N LYS A 28 -6.02 -6.51 1.61
CA LYS A 28 -6.83 -7.39 0.76
C LYS A 28 -6.34 -8.83 0.79
N PRO A 29 -7.22 -9.83 0.59
CA PRO A 29 -6.79 -11.22 0.55
C PRO A 29 -5.81 -11.44 -0.61
N LEU A 30 -4.76 -12.22 -0.35
CA LEU A 30 -3.85 -12.74 -1.36
C LEU A 30 -4.44 -14.05 -1.89
N ILE A 31 -4.87 -14.04 -3.14
CA ILE A 31 -5.41 -15.20 -3.83
C ILE A 31 -4.32 -15.77 -4.75
N ILE A 32 -3.97 -17.04 -4.56
CA ILE A 32 -3.03 -17.78 -5.42
C ILE A 32 -3.74 -19.06 -5.85
N ASN A 33 -3.82 -19.31 -7.16
CA ASN A 33 -4.55 -20.46 -7.72
C ASN A 33 -6.01 -20.58 -7.21
N GLY A 34 -6.67 -19.45 -6.99
CA GLY A 34 -8.05 -19.41 -6.48
C GLY A 34 -8.20 -19.68 -4.98
N GLN A 35 -7.11 -19.93 -4.25
CA GLN A 35 -7.13 -20.12 -2.79
C GLN A 35 -6.59 -18.88 -2.07
N VAL A 36 -7.22 -18.51 -0.96
CA VAL A 36 -6.70 -17.46 -0.07
C VAL A 36 -5.49 -18.00 0.68
N CYS A 37 -4.33 -17.43 0.41
CA CYS A 37 -3.04 -17.83 1.00
C CYS A 37 -2.54 -16.84 2.06
N GLY A 38 -3.25 -15.72 2.27
CA GLY A 38 -2.92 -14.72 3.27
C GLY A 38 -3.56 -13.38 2.97
N GLU A 39 -2.98 -12.31 3.50
CA GLU A 39 -3.37 -10.92 3.25
C GLU A 39 -2.19 -10.12 2.73
N GLN A 40 -2.46 -9.13 1.88
CA GLN A 40 -1.46 -8.16 1.45
C GLN A 40 -1.86 -6.76 1.94
N ASN A 41 -0.86 -6.04 2.46
CA ASN A 41 -1.02 -4.69 3.00
C ASN A 41 -0.39 -3.67 2.05
N ILE A 42 -1.23 -2.93 1.34
CA ILE A 42 -0.83 -1.96 0.32
C ILE A 42 -0.86 -0.56 0.93
N ARG A 43 0.31 0.05 1.08
CA ARG A 43 0.49 1.43 1.50
C ARG A 43 0.32 2.36 0.32
N TYR A 44 -0.51 3.38 0.44
CA TYR A 44 -0.76 4.36 -0.62
C TYR A 44 -0.94 5.77 -0.06
N CYS A 45 -0.65 6.78 -0.89
CA CYS A 45 -0.92 8.18 -0.54
C CYS A 45 -2.42 8.41 -0.40
N ASN A 46 -2.88 8.79 0.80
CA ASN A 46 -4.30 9.00 1.09
C ASN A 46 -4.85 10.35 0.60
N ASP A 47 -3.97 11.22 0.11
CA ASP A 47 -4.28 12.56 -0.39
C ASP A 47 -4.07 12.70 -1.91
N ASN A 48 -3.80 11.58 -2.61
CA ASN A 48 -3.63 11.56 -4.06
C ASN A 48 -4.57 10.54 -4.69
N GLN A 49 -5.53 11.04 -5.47
CA GLN A 49 -6.58 10.22 -6.10
C GLN A 49 -6.01 9.07 -6.96
N VAL A 50 -4.91 9.30 -7.67
CA VAL A 50 -4.24 8.27 -8.48
C VAL A 50 -3.72 7.12 -7.62
N CYS A 51 -3.19 7.44 -6.43
CA CYS A 51 -2.71 6.42 -5.48
C CYS A 51 -3.88 5.66 -4.84
N ILE A 52 -4.99 6.35 -4.53
CA ILE A 52 -6.19 5.75 -3.96
C ILE A 52 -6.80 4.74 -4.93
N GLU A 53 -6.94 5.10 -6.20
CA GLU A 53 -7.48 4.22 -7.23
C GLU A 53 -6.51 3.10 -7.57
N GLY A 54 -5.22 3.43 -7.75
CA GLY A 54 -4.17 2.46 -8.02
C GLY A 54 -4.06 1.38 -6.94
N ALA A 55 -4.26 1.72 -5.66
CA ALA A 55 -4.20 0.75 -4.56
C ALA A 55 -5.25 -0.37 -4.65
N LYS A 56 -6.42 -0.08 -5.24
CA LYS A 56 -7.49 -1.10 -5.41
C LYS A 56 -7.04 -2.20 -6.36
N GLU A 57 -6.42 -1.82 -7.47
CA GLU A 57 -5.97 -2.72 -8.53
C GLU A 57 -4.58 -3.32 -8.28
N PHE A 58 -3.73 -2.64 -7.49
CA PHE A 58 -2.34 -3.04 -7.27
C PHE A 58 -2.23 -4.39 -6.55
N SER A 59 -1.44 -5.33 -7.06
CA SER A 59 -1.11 -6.58 -6.37
C SER A 59 0.40 -6.80 -6.42
N PHE A 60 0.98 -7.22 -5.30
CA PHE A 60 2.40 -7.62 -5.26
C PHE A 60 2.69 -8.88 -6.06
N PHE A 61 1.68 -9.72 -6.20
CA PHE A 61 1.74 -10.96 -6.93
C PHE A 61 0.84 -10.80 -8.14
N LYS A 62 1.47 -10.59 -9.31
CA LYS A 62 0.81 -10.80 -10.59
C LYS A 62 1.01 -12.27 -10.93
N ASP A 63 -0.08 -12.97 -11.23
CA ASP A 63 0.00 -14.34 -11.72
C ASP A 63 1.02 -14.38 -12.85
N SER A 64 2.04 -15.23 -12.69
CA SER A 64 2.97 -15.54 -13.77
C SER A 64 2.22 -16.47 -14.72
N SER A 65 1.41 -15.88 -15.59
CA SER A 65 0.81 -16.57 -16.74
C SER A 65 1.87 -16.99 -17.73
#